data_AF-A0A1G8DYS8-F1
#
_entry.id   AF-A0A1G8DYS8-F1
#
_cell.length_a   1.000
_cell.length_b   1.000
_cell.length_c   1.000
_cell.angle_alpha   90.00
_cell.angle_beta   90.00
_cell.angle_gamma   90.00
#
_symmetry.space_group_name_H-M   'P 1'
#
loop_
_entity.id
_entity.type
_entity.pdbx_description
1 polymer ?
#
loop_
_entity_poly.entity_id
_entity_poly.type
_entity_poly.pdbx_seq_one_letter_code
_entity_poly.pdbx_strand_id
1 'polypeptide(L)'
;MLGRVRILVATLWAGSLWTIGFIVAPTLFGTLSDRVLAGNIAGSMFRAEAWLSIACALVLLALLQWAPGALELKRRRLLAALVLSMLVCALLSHFGISPLMAELKAQAPSGIMDEAMRSRFGMLHGVSTLIFAVQSLLAGVLIWKQQ
;
A
#
# COMPACT_ATOMS: atom_id res chain seq x y z
N MET A 1 17.13 12.60 -18.02
CA MET A 1 15.65 12.49 -18.02
C MET A 1 15.15 11.34 -17.16
N LEU A 2 15.63 10.09 -17.36
CA LEU A 2 15.21 8.90 -16.59
C LEU A 2 15.21 9.08 -15.06
N GLY A 3 16.21 9.75 -14.48
CA GLY A 3 16.25 10.02 -13.04
C GLY A 3 15.08 10.86 -12.52
N ARG A 4 14.66 11.89 -13.28
CA ARG A 4 13.50 12.73 -12.92
C ARG A 4 12.20 11.93 -12.98
N VAL A 5 12.06 11.06 -14.00
CA VAL A 5 10.90 10.17 -14.13
C VAL A 5 10.82 9.20 -12.94
N ARG A 6 11.95 8.62 -12.50
CA ARG A 6 11.96 7.75 -11.31
C ARG A 6 11.48 8.49 -10.06
N ILE A 7 11.89 9.74 -9.87
CA ILE A 7 11.46 10.55 -8.72
C ILE A 7 9.96 10.80 -8.81
N LEU A 8 9.45 11.20 -9.98
CA LEU A 8 8.01 11.42 -10.18
C LEU A 8 7.19 10.17 -9.87
N VAL A 9 7.62 9.00 -10.35
CA VAL A 9 6.89 7.73 -10.10
C VAL A 9 6.93 7.34 -8.62
N ALA A 10 8.08 7.49 -7.94
CA ALA A 10 8.17 7.20 -6.51
C ALA A 10 7.40 8.20 -5.65
N THR A 11 7.40 9.48 -5.99
CA THR A 11 6.60 10.49 -5.29
C THR A 11 5.12 10.27 -5.51
N LEU A 12 4.68 9.88 -6.72
CA LEU A 12 3.30 9.50 -7.00
C LEU A 12 2.89 8.33 -6.08
N TRP A 13 3.70 7.28 -6.03
CA TRP A 13 3.41 6.08 -5.23
C TRP A 13 3.39 6.39 -3.73
N ALA A 14 4.40 7.09 -3.20
CA ALA A 14 4.42 7.43 -1.78
C ALA A 14 3.28 8.37 -1.40
N GLY A 15 3.01 9.37 -2.25
CA GLY A 15 1.95 10.34 -2.04
C GLY A 15 0.57 9.69 -2.01
N SER A 16 0.26 8.83 -2.98
CA SER A 16 -1.02 8.12 -3.02
C SER A 16 -1.20 7.23 -1.79
N LEU A 17 -0.16 6.46 -1.43
CA LEU A 17 -0.13 5.62 -0.25
C LEU A 17 -0.45 6.44 1.00
N TRP A 18 0.31 7.50 1.29
CA TRP A 18 0.11 8.32 2.48
C TRP A 18 -1.24 9.01 2.50
N THR A 19 -1.70 9.55 1.37
CA THR A 19 -3.02 10.17 1.28
C THR A 19 -4.12 9.17 1.61
N ILE A 20 -4.09 7.97 1.02
CA ILE A 20 -5.14 6.97 1.26
C ILE A 20 -5.13 6.48 2.71
N GLY A 21 -3.94 6.15 3.23
CA GLY A 21 -3.80 5.56 4.56
C GLY A 21 -3.98 6.52 5.72
N PHE A 22 -3.42 7.73 5.62
CA PHE A 22 -3.37 8.68 6.74
C PHE A 22 -4.38 9.82 6.66
N ILE A 23 -4.99 10.05 5.50
CA ILE A 23 -5.98 11.12 5.31
C ILE A 23 -7.35 10.54 4.98
N VAL A 24 -7.46 9.80 3.86
CA VAL A 24 -8.76 9.32 3.35
C VAL A 24 -9.40 8.32 4.31
N ALA A 25 -8.69 7.27 4.73
CA ALA A 25 -9.28 6.27 5.61
C ALA A 25 -9.76 6.84 6.96
N PRO A 26 -8.95 7.63 7.72
CA PRO A 26 -9.43 8.28 8.94
C PRO A 26 -10.61 9.23 8.69
N THR A 27 -10.59 9.99 7.59
CA THR A 27 -11.69 10.90 7.23
C THR A 27 -12.99 10.13 6.99
N LEU A 28 -12.96 9.01 6.27
CA LEU A 28 -14.15 8.19 6.02
C LEU A 28 -14.76 7.66 7.33
N PHE A 29 -13.94 7.12 8.23
CA PHE A 29 -14.41 6.59 9.51
C PHE A 29 -14.78 7.66 10.53
N GLY A 30 -14.31 8.90 10.36
CA GLY A 30 -14.65 10.03 11.22
C GLY A 30 -15.87 10.82 10.77
N THR A 31 -16.22 10.78 9.48
CA THR A 31 -17.30 11.63 8.92
C THR A 31 -18.57 10.85 8.56
N LEU A 32 -18.46 9.58 8.13
CA LEU A 32 -19.63 8.78 7.79
C LEU A 32 -20.22 8.13 9.04
N SER A 33 -21.54 8.28 9.21
CA SER A 33 -22.30 7.61 10.28
C SER A 33 -22.38 6.10 10.07
N ASP A 34 -22.43 5.66 8.82
CA ASP A 34 -22.40 4.24 8.44
C ASP A 34 -20.96 3.73 8.33
N ARG A 35 -20.54 2.98 9.35
CA ARG A 35 -19.20 2.34 9.40
C ARG A 35 -19.00 1.24 8.37
N VAL A 36 -20.07 0.55 7.96
CA VAL A 36 -20.00 -0.49 6.93
C VAL A 36 -19.72 0.17 5.57
N LEU A 37 -20.46 1.23 5.26
CA LEU A 37 -20.22 2.04 4.07
C LEU A 37 -18.79 2.61 4.04
N ALA A 38 -18.34 3.21 5.14
CA ALA A 38 -16.96 3.71 5.25
C ALA A 38 -15.92 2.61 4.97
N GLY A 39 -16.10 1.43 5.57
CA GLY A 39 -15.23 0.28 5.36
C GLY A 39 -15.25 -0.28 3.93
N ASN A 40 -16.37 -0.14 3.21
CA ASN A 40 -16.49 -0.56 1.81
C ASN A 40 -15.77 0.42 0.87
N ILE A 41 -15.97 1.73 1.08
CA ILE A 41 -15.27 2.77 0.32
C ILE A 41 -13.77 2.68 0.56
N ALA A 42 -13.33 2.56 1.82
CA ALA A 42 -11.92 2.37 2.17
C ALA A 42 -11.33 1.13 1.48
N GLY A 43 -12.03 -0.01 1.51
CA GLY A 43 -11.60 -1.22 0.83
C GLY A 43 -11.45 -1.06 -0.70
N SER A 44 -12.32 -0.27 -1.34
CA SER A 44 -12.21 0.07 -2.76
C SER A 44 -10.98 0.94 -3.05
N MET A 45 -10.74 1.97 -2.21
CA MET A 45 -9.56 2.84 -2.33
C MET A 45 -8.25 2.06 -2.14
N PHE A 46 -8.16 1.17 -1.15
CA PHE A 46 -6.99 0.31 -0.97
C PHE A 46 -6.78 -0.70 -2.10
N ARG A 47 -7.85 -1.18 -2.74
CA ARG A 47 -7.74 -1.98 -3.96
C ARG A 47 -7.13 -1.19 -5.10
N ALA A 48 -7.59 0.05 -5.33
CA ALA A 48 -7.01 0.93 -6.33
C ALA A 48 -5.53 1.23 -6.03
N GLU A 49 -5.20 1.52 -4.77
CA GLU A 49 -3.82 1.75 -4.32
C GLU A 49 -2.92 0.52 -4.52
N ALA A 50 -3.43 -0.70 -4.31
CA ALA A 50 -2.66 -1.92 -4.57
C ALA A 50 -2.27 -2.05 -6.05
N TRP A 51 -3.20 -1.78 -6.97
CA TRP A 51 -2.91 -1.81 -8.41
C TRP A 51 -1.97 -0.67 -8.83
N LEU A 52 -2.15 0.53 -8.28
CA LEU A 52 -1.22 1.64 -8.48
C LEU A 52 0.18 1.28 -7.98
N SER A 53 0.29 0.68 -6.79
CA SER A 53 1.53 0.19 -6.21
C SER A 53 2.25 -0.81 -7.14
N ILE A 54 1.52 -1.78 -7.69
CA ILE A 54 2.07 -2.75 -8.64
C ILE A 54 2.58 -2.04 -9.90
N ALA A 55 1.79 -1.13 -10.48
CA ALA A 55 2.18 -0.39 -11.68
C ALA A 55 3.44 0.46 -11.43
N CYS A 56 3.48 1.23 -10.34
CA CYS A 56 4.63 2.03 -9.94
C CYS A 56 5.88 1.17 -9.72
N ALA A 57 5.75 0.02 -9.06
CA ALA A 57 6.86 -0.90 -8.84
C ALA A 57 7.44 -1.43 -10.16
N LEU A 58 6.58 -1.89 -11.08
CA LEU A 58 7.01 -2.40 -12.38
C LEU A 58 7.72 -1.32 -13.20
N VAL A 59 7.16 -0.10 -13.24
CA VAL A 59 7.77 1.03 -13.94
C VAL A 59 9.14 1.39 -13.33
N LEU A 60 9.24 1.48 -12.00
CA LEU A 60 10.51 1.79 -11.33
C LEU A 60 11.57 0.72 -11.57
N LEU A 61 11.20 -0.56 -11.51
CA LEU A 61 12.12 -1.65 -11.82
C LEU A 61 12.58 -1.58 -13.28
N ALA A 62 11.69 -1.36 -14.24
CA ALA A 62 12.06 -1.17 -15.65
C ALA A 62 13.02 0.02 -15.84
N LEU A 63 12.75 1.17 -15.21
CA LEU A 63 13.61 2.35 -15.25
C LEU A 63 14.99 2.12 -14.62
N LEU A 64 15.08 1.26 -13.60
CA LEU A 64 16.35 0.86 -13.02
C LEU A 64 17.11 -0.11 -13.95
N GLN A 65 16.40 -0.95 -14.71
CA GLN A 65 17.01 -1.90 -15.64
C GLN A 65 17.55 -1.24 -16.91
N TRP A 66 16.80 -0.29 -17.49
CA TRP A 66 17.13 0.37 -18.76
C TRP A 66 18.08 1.57 -18.67
N ALA A 67 18.63 1.85 -17.49
CA ALA A 67 19.63 2.90 -17.28
C ALA A 67 20.99 2.35 -16.78
N PRO A 68 21.59 1.33 -17.44
CA PRO A 68 22.92 0.86 -17.06
C PRO A 68 23.95 1.99 -17.21
N GLY A 69 24.74 2.25 -16.15
CA GLY A 69 25.74 3.33 -16.11
C GLY A 69 25.25 4.65 -15.50
N ALA A 70 23.94 4.88 -15.34
CA ALA A 70 23.42 6.11 -14.72
C ALA A 70 23.50 6.12 -13.19
N LEU A 71 23.72 4.96 -12.57
CA LEU A 71 23.83 4.77 -11.13
C LEU A 71 24.92 3.72 -10.86
N GLU A 72 25.64 3.90 -9.76
CA GLU A 72 26.53 2.87 -9.22
C GLU A 72 25.73 1.58 -8.93
N LEU A 73 26.33 0.42 -9.22
CA LEU A 73 25.67 -0.89 -9.10
C LEU A 73 25.08 -1.13 -7.70
N LYS A 74 25.82 -0.76 -6.64
CA LYS A 74 25.37 -0.90 -5.24
C LYS A 74 24.10 -0.08 -4.98
N ARG A 75 24.06 1.17 -5.47
CA ARG A 75 22.91 2.06 -5.34
C ARG A 75 21.71 1.56 -6.11
N ARG A 76 21.90 1.07 -7.34
CA ARG A 76 20.83 0.46 -8.14
C ARG A 76 20.22 -0.77 -7.45
N ARG A 77 21.05 -1.65 -6.88
CA ARG A 77 20.59 -2.82 -6.12
C ARG A 77 19.79 -2.42 -4.88
N LEU A 78 20.23 -1.40 -4.15
CA LEU A 78 19.49 -0.87 -3.00
C LEU A 78 18.10 -0.36 -3.40
N LEU A 79 18.01 0.48 -4.44
CA LEU A 79 16.73 1.01 -4.92
C LEU A 79 15.80 -0.11 -5.41
N ALA A 80 16.33 -1.10 -6.14
CA ALA A 80 15.55 -2.25 -6.58
C ALA A 80 15.03 -3.08 -5.39
N ALA A 81 15.86 -3.29 -4.35
CA ALA A 81 15.45 -3.99 -3.14
C ALA A 81 14.34 -3.25 -2.38
N LEU A 82 14.41 -1.92 -2.28
CA LEU A 82 13.35 -1.10 -1.68
C LEU A 82 12.04 -1.23 -2.46
N VAL A 83 12.08 -1.08 -3.78
CA VAL A 83 10.90 -1.22 -4.66
C VAL A 83 10.28 -2.62 -4.54
N LEU A 84 11.10 -3.67 -4.56
CA LEU A 84 10.63 -5.04 -4.39
C LEU A 84 10.01 -5.27 -3.01
N SER A 85 10.61 -4.72 -1.96
CA SER A 85 10.08 -4.85 -0.59
C SER A 85 8.71 -4.18 -0.46
N MET A 86 8.56 -2.98 -1.03
CA MET A 86 7.28 -2.27 -1.07
C MET A 86 6.24 -3.03 -1.90
N LEU A 87 6.65 -3.61 -3.04
CA LEU A 87 5.77 -4.45 -3.86
C LEU A 87 5.28 -5.67 -3.08
N VAL A 88 6.18 -6.35 -2.36
CA VAL A 88 5.81 -7.50 -1.50
C VAL A 88 4.80 -7.07 -0.43
N CYS A 89 4.98 -5.91 0.21
CA CYS A 89 4.00 -5.38 1.17
C CYS A 89 2.61 -5.18 0.54
N ALA A 90 2.57 -4.59 -0.67
CA ALA A 90 1.32 -4.38 -1.40
C ALA A 90 0.64 -5.71 -1.77
N LEU A 91 1.41 -6.69 -2.25
CA LEU A 91 0.90 -8.01 -2.63
C LEU A 91 0.39 -8.80 -1.42
N LEU A 92 1.12 -8.82 -0.30
CA LEU A 92 0.69 -9.48 0.94
C LEU A 92 -0.58 -8.84 1.50
N SER A 93 -0.66 -7.51 1.48
CA SER A 93 -1.85 -6.79 1.95
C SER A 93 -3.06 -7.06 1.05
N HIS A 94 -2.89 -7.00 -0.27
CA HIS A 94 -3.98 -7.08 -1.24
C HIS A 94 -4.45 -8.51 -1.52
N PHE A 95 -3.53 -9.44 -1.73
CA PHE A 95 -3.86 -10.83 -2.07
C PHE A 95 -3.83 -11.76 -0.85
N GLY A 96 -3.15 -11.38 0.24
CA GLY A 96 -3.12 -12.17 1.47
C GLY A 96 -4.19 -11.76 2.47
N ILE A 97 -4.14 -10.53 2.97
CA ILE A 97 -4.97 -10.11 4.12
C ILE A 97 -6.35 -9.62 3.69
N SER A 98 -6.44 -8.81 2.62
CA SER A 98 -7.70 -8.22 2.16
C SER A 98 -8.81 -9.25 1.88
N PRO A 99 -8.55 -10.41 1.25
CA PRO A 99 -9.57 -11.43 1.02
C PRO A 99 -10.11 -12.03 2.32
N LEU A 100 -9.25 -12.27 3.32
CA LEU A 100 -9.64 -12.80 4.63
C LEU A 100 -10.54 -11.82 5.39
N MET A 101 -10.24 -10.52 5.32
CA MET A 101 -11.11 -9.49 5.90
C MET A 101 -12.45 -9.39 5.16
N ALA A 102 -12.46 -9.54 3.83
CA ALA A 102 -13.67 -9.52 3.02
C ALA A 102 -14.58 -10.71 3.32
N GLU A 103 -14.01 -11.90 3.53
CA GLU A 103 -14.74 -13.10 3.93
C GLU A 103 -15.46 -12.93 5.27
N LEU A 104 -14.79 -12.33 6.26
CA LEU A 104 -15.42 -12.02 7.56
C LEU A 104 -16.55 -10.99 7.42
N LYS A 105 -16.37 -9.97 6.57
CA LYS A 105 -17.44 -8.99 6.29
C LYS A 105 -18.63 -9.64 5.58
N ALA A 106 -18.40 -10.58 4.66
CA ALA A 106 -19.47 -11.27 3.95
C ALA A 106 -20.35 -12.14 4.86
N GLN A 107 -19.78 -12.67 5.95
CA GLN A 107 -20.51 -13.43 6.98
C GLN A 107 -21.36 -12.54 7.90
N ALA A 108 -21.09 -11.23 7.93
CA ALA A 108 -21.79 -10.25 8.77
C ALA A 108 -22.26 -9.04 7.93
N PRO A 109 -23.22 -9.22 6.99
CA PRO A 109 -23.63 -8.16 6.06
C PRO A 109 -24.29 -6.95 6.75
N SER A 110 -24.89 -7.14 7.94
CA SER A 110 -25.42 -6.06 8.78
C SER A 110 -24.33 -5.27 9.53
N GLY A 111 -23.06 -5.70 9.44
CA GLY A 111 -21.94 -5.18 10.24
C GLY A 111 -21.88 -5.71 11.66
N ILE A 112 -22.87 -6.49 12.11
CA ILE A 112 -22.91 -7.09 13.43
C ILE A 112 -22.09 -8.38 13.41
N MET A 113 -20.87 -8.32 13.94
CA MET A 113 -19.99 -9.47 14.14
C MET A 113 -20.13 -10.01 15.56
N ASP A 114 -20.10 -11.33 15.72
CA ASP A 114 -19.89 -11.97 17.01
C ASP A 114 -18.48 -11.68 17.56
N GLU A 115 -18.20 -12.12 18.78
CA GLU A 115 -16.93 -11.86 19.45
C GLU A 115 -15.72 -12.47 18.72
N ALA A 116 -15.86 -13.70 18.22
CA ALA A 116 -14.78 -14.42 17.54
C ALA A 116 -14.44 -13.77 16.20
N MET A 117 -15.45 -13.42 15.38
CA MET A 117 -15.29 -12.71 14.12
C MET A 117 -14.67 -11.34 14.34
N ARG A 118 -15.14 -10.58 15.34
CA ARG A 118 -14.64 -9.24 15.64
C ARG A 118 -13.17 -9.29 16.07
N SER A 119 -12.80 -10.25 16.90
CA SER A 119 -11.41 -10.47 17.33
C SER A 119 -10.50 -10.80 16.13
N ARG A 120 -10.92 -11.75 15.28
CA ARG A 120 -10.17 -12.13 14.08
C ARG A 120 -10.05 -10.97 13.08
N PHE A 121 -11.11 -10.20 12.88
CA PHE A 121 -11.10 -9.01 12.04
C PHE A 121 -10.12 -7.96 12.59
N GLY A 122 -10.15 -7.70 13.90
CA GLY A 122 -9.24 -6.77 14.57
C GLY A 122 -7.77 -7.19 14.43
N MET A 123 -7.47 -8.48 14.57
CA MET A 123 -6.13 -9.03 14.35
C MET A 123 -5.66 -8.82 12.90
N LEU A 124 -6.47 -9.21 11.91
CA LEU A 124 -6.15 -9.03 10.49
C LEU A 124 -5.96 -7.55 10.13
N HIS A 125 -6.82 -6.68 10.67
CA HIS A 125 -6.71 -5.24 10.49
C HIS A 125 -5.40 -4.71 11.09
N GLY A 126 -5.06 -5.09 12.32
CA GLY A 126 -3.80 -4.71 12.97
C GLY A 126 -2.56 -5.15 12.17
N VAL A 127 -2.53 -6.39 11.67
CA VAL A 127 -1.44 -6.87 10.80
C VAL A 127 -1.38 -6.06 9.51
N SER A 128 -2.51 -5.77 8.86
CA SER A 128 -2.54 -4.95 7.65
C SER A 128 -2.02 -3.54 7.89
N THR A 129 -2.36 -2.93 9.03
CA THR A 129 -1.88 -1.60 9.43
C THR A 129 -0.38 -1.59 9.64
N LEU A 130 0.19 -2.64 10.24
CA LEU A 130 1.64 -2.75 10.41
C LEU A 130 2.36 -2.87 9.06
N ILE A 131 1.88 -3.74 8.15
CA ILE A 131 2.45 -3.87 6.81
C ILE A 131 2.39 -2.54 6.06
N PHE A 132 1.24 -1.86 6.14
CA PHE A 132 1.06 -0.55 5.52
C PHE A 132 2.01 0.51 6.09
N ALA A 133 2.22 0.54 7.41
CA ALA A 133 3.16 1.45 8.06
C ALA A 133 4.60 1.18 7.60
N VAL A 134 5.02 -0.09 7.54
CA VAL A 134 6.33 -0.48 7.01
C VAL A 134 6.48 -0.04 5.56
N GLN A 135 5.48 -0.30 4.70
CA GLN A 135 5.49 0.14 3.30
C GLN A 135 5.58 1.67 3.19
N SER A 136 4.89 2.40 4.05
CA SER A 136 4.91 3.87 4.10
C SER A 136 6.28 4.42 4.47
N LEU A 137 6.96 3.80 5.44
CA LEU A 137 8.34 4.15 5.80
C LEU A 137 9.32 3.85 4.66
N LEU A 138 9.19 2.68 4.04
CA LEU A 138 10.01 2.30 2.88
C LEU A 138 9.82 3.28 1.70
N ALA A 139 8.61 3.78 1.48
CA ALA A 139 8.34 4.80 0.46
C ALA A 139 9.11 6.10 0.72
N GLY A 140 9.14 6.56 1.97
CA GLY A 140 9.94 7.72 2.38
C GLY A 140 11.45 7.49 2.18
N VAL A 141 11.94 6.32 2.57
CA VAL A 141 13.36 5.93 2.35
C VAL A 141 13.69 5.86 0.86
N LEU A 142 12.78 5.32 0.03
CA LEU A 142 12.95 5.25 -1.41
C LEU A 142 13.11 6.66 -2.01
N ILE A 143 12.23 7.61 -1.67
CA ILE A 143 12.33 9.00 -2.13
C ILE A 143 13.66 9.61 -1.69
N TRP A 144 14.04 9.45 -0.42
CA TRP A 144 15.28 10.00 0.12
C TRP A 144 16.52 9.47 -0.60
N LYS A 145 16.55 8.17 -0.94
CA LYS A 145 17.69 7.52 -1.62
C LYS A 145 17.68 7.70 -3.14
N GLN A 146 16.60 8.22 -3.73
CA GLN A 146 16.51 8.49 -5.16
C GLN A 146 17.29 9.73 -5.61
N GLN A 147 17.56 10.67 -4.70
CA GLN A 147 18.44 11.84 -4.90
C GLN A 147 19.90 11.43 -4.72
#